data_AF-K6XP37-F1
#
_entry.id   AF-K6XP37-F1
#
_cell.length_a   1.000
_cell.length_b   1.000
_cell.length_c   1.000
_cell.angle_alpha   90.00
_cell.angle_beta   90.00
_cell.angle_gamma   90.00
#
_symmetry.space_group_name_H-M   'P 1'
#
loop_
_entity.id
_entity.type
_entity.pdbx_description
1 polymer ?
#
loop_
_entity_poly.entity_id
_entity_poly.type
_entity_poly.pdbx_seq_one_letter_code
_entity_poly.pdbx_strand_id
1 'polypeptide(L)'
;MDKREQIIDLDFAMSQLSGNKSLLIKLLVKFNDQYKDLAKQLTEYTENSDFKSYKEVIHTVKGVTGNLGLNALHFAAKDLETAVINQSSLSMEEDHFIAQLNATLIKINFLASEDNAQPTASNAAENESQKQLIAMLENNEFITASKLESLIHDCNITDLQKQELSVAINDLDYAEALNIINKHA
;
A
#
# COMPACT_ATOMS: atom_id res chain seq x y z
N MET A 1 -11.73 -1.92 23.74
CA MET A 1 -10.80 -2.85 23.06
C MET A 1 -9.43 -2.66 23.66
N ASP A 2 -8.71 -3.75 23.90
CA ASP A 2 -7.31 -3.67 24.30
C ASP A 2 -6.51 -3.09 23.11
N LYS A 3 -5.72 -2.04 23.34
CA LYS A 3 -4.89 -1.43 22.30
C LYS A 3 -3.86 -2.41 21.73
N ARG A 4 -3.49 -3.46 22.49
CA ARG A 4 -2.56 -4.51 22.05
C ARG A 4 -3.09 -5.36 20.91
N GLU A 5 -4.41 -5.47 20.76
CA GLU A 5 -5.04 -6.27 19.71
C GLU A 5 -5.37 -5.45 18.45
N GLN A 6 -5.29 -4.12 18.54
CA GLN A 6 -5.58 -3.22 17.44
C GLN A 6 -4.36 -3.10 16.52
N ILE A 7 -4.46 -3.63 15.31
CA ILE A 7 -3.36 -3.59 14.33
C ILE A 7 -3.01 -2.14 13.95
N ILE A 8 -4.02 -1.32 13.66
CA ILE A 8 -3.85 0.10 13.30
C ILE A 8 -4.92 0.93 14.01
N ASP A 9 -4.47 1.95 14.74
CA ASP A 9 -5.30 3.01 15.30
C ASP A 9 -5.34 4.18 14.32
N LEU A 10 -6.29 4.10 13.39
CA LEU A 10 -6.45 5.10 12.33
C LEU A 10 -6.82 6.47 12.88
N ASP A 11 -7.63 6.55 13.95
CA ASP A 11 -8.01 7.82 14.57
C ASP A 11 -6.78 8.51 15.18
N PHE A 12 -5.97 7.76 15.93
CA PHE A 12 -4.70 8.26 16.44
C PHE A 12 -3.77 8.68 15.31
N ALA A 13 -3.53 7.82 14.32
CA ALA A 13 -2.60 8.09 13.23
C ALA A 13 -3.02 9.32 12.39
N MET A 14 -4.33 9.48 12.15
CA MET A 14 -4.90 10.66 11.50
C MET A 14 -4.70 11.93 12.33
N SER A 15 -4.88 11.85 13.66
CA SER A 15 -4.67 12.99 14.56
C SER A 15 -3.22 13.49 14.53
N GLN A 16 -2.24 12.58 14.42
CA GLN A 16 -0.82 12.94 14.31
C GLN A 16 -0.51 13.71 13.02
N LEU A 17 -1.31 13.52 11.98
CA LEU A 17 -1.12 14.10 10.65
C LEU A 17 -2.14 15.21 10.34
N SER A 18 -2.74 15.81 11.38
CA SER A 18 -3.74 16.88 11.24
C SER A 18 -4.91 16.52 10.31
N GLY A 19 -5.31 15.24 10.29
CA GLY A 19 -6.40 14.73 9.45
C GLY A 19 -6.00 14.44 8.00
N ASN A 20 -4.70 14.47 7.65
CA ASN A 20 -4.26 14.23 6.28
C ASN A 20 -4.20 12.73 5.93
N LYS A 21 -5.31 12.20 5.43
CA LYS A 21 -5.45 10.78 5.03
C LYS A 21 -4.46 10.38 3.93
N SER A 22 -4.28 11.21 2.91
CA SER A 22 -3.36 10.89 1.80
C SER A 22 -1.92 10.74 2.28
N LEU A 23 -1.48 11.63 3.19
CA LEU A 23 -0.16 11.52 3.81
C LEU A 23 -0.06 10.26 4.69
N LEU A 24 -1.10 9.92 5.45
CA LEU A 24 -1.13 8.71 6.25
C LEU A 24 -0.92 7.46 5.37
N ILE A 25 -1.70 7.32 4.31
CA ILE A 25 -1.60 6.17 3.39
C ILE A 25 -0.19 6.10 2.77
N LYS A 26 0.37 7.23 2.32
CA LYS A 26 1.75 7.28 1.79
C LYS A 26 2.79 6.79 2.80
N LEU A 27 2.66 7.18 4.06
CA LEU A 27 3.57 6.74 5.13
C LEU A 27 3.40 5.26 5.45
N LEU A 28 2.17 4.74 5.43
CA LEU A 28 1.90 3.32 5.63
C LEU A 28 2.47 2.48 4.47
N VAL A 29 2.30 2.89 3.22
CA VAL A 29 2.89 2.22 2.06
C VAL A 29 4.42 2.20 2.15
N LYS A 30 5.03 3.35 2.49
CA LYS A 30 6.48 3.42 2.72
C LYS A 30 6.95 2.50 3.84
N PHE A 31 6.18 2.38 4.92
CA PHE A 31 6.46 1.42 5.99
C PHE A 31 6.45 -0.01 5.45
N ASN A 32 5.44 -0.37 4.66
CA ASN A 32 5.35 -1.70 4.04
C ASN A 32 6.57 -2.02 3.17
N ASP A 33 6.96 -1.09 2.29
CA ASP A 33 8.12 -1.28 1.40
C ASP A 33 9.44 -1.43 2.18
N GLN A 34 9.59 -0.68 3.27
CA GLN A 34 10.80 -0.68 4.08
C GLN A 34 10.95 -1.96 4.91
N TYR A 35 9.84 -2.52 5.41
CA TYR A 35 9.89 -3.60 6.42
C TYR A 35 9.31 -4.94 5.94
N LYS A 36 8.94 -5.07 4.66
CA LYS A 36 8.46 -6.35 4.09
C LYS A 36 9.42 -7.53 4.27
N ASP A 37 10.73 -7.26 4.25
CA ASP A 37 11.78 -8.28 4.37
C ASP A 37 12.35 -8.37 5.80
N LEU A 38 11.79 -7.61 6.76
CA LEU A 38 12.34 -7.52 8.12
C LEU A 38 12.35 -8.88 8.83
N ALA A 39 11.31 -9.71 8.65
CA ALA A 39 11.28 -11.05 9.26
C ALA A 39 12.50 -11.89 8.85
N LYS A 40 12.86 -11.86 7.56
CA LYS A 40 14.05 -12.54 7.04
C LYS A 40 15.34 -11.96 7.65
N GLN A 41 15.43 -10.64 7.74
CA GLN A 41 16.58 -9.96 8.34
C GLN A 41 16.78 -10.33 9.81
N LEU A 42 15.70 -10.45 10.60
CA LEU A 42 15.78 -10.86 12.00
C LEU A 42 16.32 -12.28 12.13
N THR A 43 15.84 -13.22 11.32
CA THR A 43 16.38 -14.59 11.28
C THR A 43 17.87 -14.60 10.94
N GLU A 44 18.29 -13.81 9.94
CA GLU A 44 19.72 -13.69 9.56
C GLU A 44 20.57 -13.13 10.71
N TYR A 45 20.09 -12.13 11.45
CA TYR A 45 20.80 -11.60 12.61
C TYR A 45 20.90 -12.62 13.75
N THR A 46 19.84 -13.38 14.00
CA THR A 46 19.82 -14.45 15.00
C THR A 46 20.81 -15.56 14.64
N GLU A 47 20.83 -16.03 13.39
CA GLU A 47 21.77 -17.05 12.90
C GLU A 47 23.23 -16.60 12.97
N ASN A 48 23.50 -15.33 12.64
CA ASN A 48 24.84 -14.76 12.69
C ASN A 48 25.25 -14.25 14.09
N SER A 49 24.38 -14.40 15.10
CA SER A 49 24.57 -13.85 16.45
C SER A 49 24.83 -12.33 16.48
N ASP A 50 24.33 -11.59 15.50
CA ASP A 50 24.44 -10.12 15.41
C ASP A 50 23.30 -9.44 16.20
N PHE A 51 23.33 -9.63 17.51
CA PHE A 51 22.34 -9.06 18.43
C PHE A 51 22.39 -7.54 18.52
N LYS A 52 23.50 -6.93 18.06
CA LYS A 52 23.62 -5.47 18.01
C LYS A 52 22.70 -4.92 16.92
N SER A 53 22.85 -5.37 15.68
CA SER A 53 22.01 -4.94 14.57
C SER A 53 20.55 -5.38 14.76
N TYR A 54 20.32 -6.56 15.34
CA TYR A 54 18.98 -7.01 15.75
C TYR A 54 18.30 -5.99 16.67
N LYS A 55 18.98 -5.57 17.73
CA LYS A 55 18.41 -4.63 18.71
C LYS A 55 18.17 -3.25 18.09
N GLU A 56 19.10 -2.76 17.27
CA GLU A 56 18.98 -1.48 16.58
C GLU A 56 17.74 -1.44 15.68
N VAL A 57 17.52 -2.48 14.85
CA VAL A 57 16.36 -2.52 13.95
C VAL A 57 15.03 -2.61 14.70
N ILE A 58 14.95 -3.41 15.77
CA ILE A 58 13.74 -3.50 16.61
C ILE A 58 13.45 -2.16 17.31
N HIS A 59 14.48 -1.49 17.80
CA HIS A 59 14.33 -0.16 18.41
C HIS A 59 13.76 0.87 17.43
N THR A 60 14.28 0.89 16.20
CA THR A 60 13.79 1.76 15.13
C THR A 60 12.34 1.44 14.78
N VAL A 61 12.00 0.17 14.57
CA VAL A 61 10.62 -0.26 14.24
C VAL A 61 9.66 0.11 15.36
N LYS A 62 10.03 -0.08 16.63
CA LYS A 62 9.24 0.35 17.79
C LYS A 62 8.93 1.85 17.74
N GLY A 63 9.93 2.69 17.43
CA GLY A 63 9.73 4.14 17.30
C GLY A 63 8.78 4.51 16.16
N VAL A 64 8.95 3.89 14.99
CA VAL A 64 8.12 4.16 13.81
C VAL A 64 6.67 3.72 14.02
N THR A 65 6.47 2.51 14.55
CA THR A 65 5.14 1.93 14.81
C THR A 65 4.34 2.74 15.83
N GLY A 66 5.00 3.29 16.85
CA GLY A 66 4.37 4.18 17.83
C GLY A 66 3.86 5.48 17.20
N ASN A 67 4.61 6.06 16.26
CA ASN A 67 4.22 7.30 15.58
C ASN A 67 3.12 7.10 14.54
N LEU A 68 3.02 5.91 13.96
CA LEU A 68 2.02 5.57 12.93
C LEU A 68 0.76 4.89 13.49
N GLY A 69 0.65 4.74 14.82
CA GLY A 69 -0.50 4.08 15.45
C GLY A 69 -0.60 2.58 15.15
N LEU A 70 0.52 1.93 14.80
CA LEU A 70 0.58 0.49 14.53
C LEU A 70 0.64 -0.28 15.86
N ASN A 71 -0.41 -0.18 16.67
CA ASN A 71 -0.35 -0.50 18.10
C ASN A 71 0.07 -1.94 18.38
N ALA A 72 -0.57 -2.94 17.76
CA ALA A 72 -0.22 -4.35 18.00
C ALA A 72 1.26 -4.64 17.70
N LEU A 73 1.78 -4.12 16.58
CA LEU A 73 3.19 -4.26 16.22
C LEU A 73 4.12 -3.47 17.15
N HIS A 74 3.72 -2.28 17.60
CA HIS A 74 4.47 -1.49 18.57
C HIS A 74 4.66 -2.23 19.89
N PHE A 75 3.59 -2.85 20.41
CA PHE A 75 3.68 -3.64 21.64
C PHE A 75 4.54 -4.89 21.45
N ALA A 76 4.38 -5.61 20.33
CA ALA A 76 5.23 -6.76 20.03
C ALA A 76 6.71 -6.36 19.91
N ALA A 77 7.03 -5.22 19.29
CA ALA A 77 8.39 -4.70 19.18
C ALA A 77 8.98 -4.36 20.56
N LYS A 78 8.17 -3.81 21.47
CA LYS A 78 8.58 -3.49 22.85
C LYS A 78 8.87 -4.76 23.66
N ASP A 79 8.01 -5.76 23.54
CA ASP A 79 8.16 -7.03 24.26
C ASP A 79 9.40 -7.78 23.72
N LEU A 80 9.62 -7.78 22.40
CA LEU A 80 10.82 -8.33 21.76
C LEU A 80 12.10 -7.60 22.15
N GLU A 81 12.12 -6.26 22.14
CA GLU A 81 13.28 -5.48 22.60
C GLU A 81 13.65 -5.83 24.06
N THR A 82 12.64 -6.05 24.90
CA THR A 82 12.82 -6.45 26.31
C THR A 82 13.40 -7.87 26.41
N ALA A 83 12.90 -8.80 25.61
CA ALA A 83 13.39 -10.17 25.53
C ALA A 83 14.87 -10.24 25.13
N VAL A 84 15.28 -9.42 24.15
CA VAL A 84 16.68 -9.28 23.72
C VAL A 84 17.57 -8.76 24.86
N ILE A 85 17.11 -7.76 25.61
CA ILE A 85 17.88 -7.16 26.72
C ILE A 85 18.04 -8.15 27.88
N ASN A 86 16.95 -8.84 28.23
CA ASN A 86 16.92 -9.75 29.38
C ASN A 86 17.41 -11.17 29.04
N GLN A 87 17.67 -11.45 27.76
CA GLN A 87 18.04 -12.78 27.25
C GLN A 87 17.04 -13.87 27.64
N SER A 88 15.75 -13.51 27.66
CA SER A 88 14.67 -14.39 28.09
C SER A 88 13.62 -14.49 26.99
N SER A 89 13.18 -15.71 26.71
CA SER A 89 12.08 -16.03 25.80
C SER A 89 12.25 -15.68 24.31
N LEU A 90 13.30 -14.95 23.90
CA LEU A 90 13.56 -14.39 22.57
C LEU A 90 12.82 -15.01 21.36
N SER A 91 12.92 -16.32 21.16
CA SER A 91 12.25 -17.04 20.06
C SER A 91 10.73 -16.84 20.06
N MET A 92 10.09 -16.88 21.22
CA MET A 92 8.65 -16.71 21.37
C MET A 92 8.22 -15.28 21.02
N GLU A 93 8.95 -14.27 21.49
CA GLU A 93 8.66 -12.87 21.16
C GLU A 93 9.01 -12.54 19.71
N GLU A 94 10.03 -13.17 19.12
CA GLU A 94 10.37 -13.04 17.70
C GLU A 94 9.24 -13.58 16.82
N ASP A 95 8.74 -14.79 17.10
CA ASP A 95 7.60 -15.37 16.39
C ASP A 95 6.34 -14.49 16.50
N HIS A 96 6.06 -13.98 17.72
CA HIS A 96 4.93 -13.09 17.94
C HIS A 96 5.08 -11.78 17.16
N PHE A 97 6.28 -11.18 17.18
CA PHE A 97 6.58 -9.97 16.42
C PHE A 97 6.42 -10.18 14.92
N ILE A 98 6.94 -11.28 14.36
CA ILE A 98 6.81 -11.62 12.94
C ILE A 98 5.34 -11.79 12.56
N ALA A 99 4.54 -12.46 13.40
CA ALA A 99 3.11 -12.59 13.18
C ALA A 99 2.39 -11.22 13.13
N GLN A 100 2.71 -10.32 14.07
CA GLN A 100 2.14 -8.96 14.06
C GLN A 100 2.63 -8.12 12.89
N LEU A 101 3.89 -8.27 12.49
CA LEU A 101 4.45 -7.58 11.33
C LEU A 101 3.68 -7.98 10.07
N ASN A 102 3.54 -9.27 9.81
CA ASN A 102 2.82 -9.78 8.65
C ASN A 102 1.35 -9.35 8.65
N ALA A 103 0.66 -9.43 9.79
CA ALA A 103 -0.71 -8.95 9.91
C ALA A 103 -0.83 -7.44 9.62
N THR A 104 0.14 -6.65 10.09
CA THR A 104 0.19 -5.21 9.84
C THR A 104 0.43 -4.90 8.37
N LEU A 105 1.39 -5.57 7.73
CA LEU A 105 1.68 -5.42 6.29
C LEU A 105 0.45 -5.77 5.44
N ILE A 106 -0.22 -6.89 5.74
CA ILE A 106 -1.48 -7.27 5.06
C ILE A 106 -2.54 -6.18 5.24
N LYS A 107 -2.72 -5.67 6.46
CA LYS A 107 -3.72 -4.62 6.72
C LYS A 107 -3.39 -3.30 6.01
N ILE A 108 -2.12 -2.92 5.95
CA ILE A 108 -1.66 -1.74 5.20
C ILE A 108 -1.94 -1.91 3.71
N ASN A 109 -1.59 -3.06 3.12
CA ASN A 109 -1.87 -3.32 1.71
C ASN A 109 -3.37 -3.31 1.42
N PHE A 110 -4.18 -3.86 2.32
CA PHE A 110 -5.63 -3.78 2.22
C PHE A 110 -6.13 -2.32 2.24
N LEU A 111 -5.67 -1.49 3.18
CA LEU A 111 -6.05 -0.07 3.25
C LEU A 111 -5.58 0.74 2.03
N ALA A 112 -4.37 0.47 1.55
CA ALA A 112 -3.83 1.10 0.33
C ALA A 112 -4.60 0.66 -0.91
N SER A 113 -5.09 -0.59 -0.93
CA SER A 113 -5.98 -1.08 -1.98
C SER A 113 -7.39 -0.50 -1.85
N GLU A 114 -7.93 -0.27 -0.64
CA GLU A 114 -9.24 0.38 -0.42
C GLU A 114 -9.22 1.88 -0.72
N ASP A 115 -8.09 2.57 -0.52
CA ASP A 115 -7.94 3.97 -0.97
C ASP A 115 -7.83 4.05 -2.51
N ASN A 116 -7.41 2.96 -3.17
CA ASN A 116 -7.47 2.80 -4.63
C ASN A 116 -8.80 2.15 -5.11
N ALA A 117 -9.56 1.51 -4.22
CA ALA A 117 -10.77 0.76 -4.51
C ALA A 117 -12.00 1.38 -3.81
N GLN A 118 -12.66 2.29 -4.51
CA GLN A 118 -14.13 2.32 -4.47
C GLN A 118 -14.68 0.96 -4.98
N PRO A 119 -15.88 0.54 -4.54
CA PRO A 119 -16.29 -0.85 -4.54
C PRO A 119 -16.48 -1.39 -5.97
N THR A 120 -15.98 -2.59 -6.25
CA THR A 120 -16.79 -3.78 -6.54
C THR A 120 -15.92 -4.94 -7.05
N ALA A 121 -16.03 -6.08 -6.37
CA ALA A 121 -15.60 -7.36 -6.91
C ALA A 121 -16.45 -7.67 -8.16
N SER A 122 -15.77 -8.13 -9.22
CA SER A 122 -16.29 -8.63 -10.50
C SER A 122 -16.21 -7.70 -11.74
N ASN A 123 -15.89 -6.41 -11.61
CA ASN A 123 -15.60 -5.47 -12.73
C ASN A 123 -14.17 -4.87 -12.67
N ALA A 124 -13.25 -5.53 -11.95
CA ALA A 124 -12.03 -4.90 -11.43
C ALA A 124 -10.84 -4.81 -12.43
N ALA A 125 -10.79 -5.65 -13.46
CA ALA A 125 -9.79 -5.47 -14.52
C ALA A 125 -10.20 -4.35 -15.50
N GLU A 126 -11.51 -4.20 -15.72
CA GLU A 126 -12.09 -3.28 -16.70
C GLU A 126 -11.99 -1.81 -16.24
N ASN A 127 -12.17 -1.56 -14.94
CA ASN A 127 -12.11 -0.21 -14.37
C ASN A 127 -10.69 0.33 -14.20
N GLU A 128 -9.67 -0.51 -13.98
CA GLU A 128 -8.29 -0.03 -13.80
C GLU A 128 -7.68 0.44 -15.13
N SER A 129 -7.89 -0.30 -16.22
CA SER A 129 -7.47 0.13 -17.57
C SER A 129 -8.20 1.41 -18.01
N GLN A 130 -9.50 1.54 -17.68
CA GLN A 130 -10.27 2.76 -17.96
C GLN A 130 -9.79 3.95 -17.13
N LYS A 131 -9.57 3.79 -15.81
CA LYS A 131 -9.00 4.85 -14.95
C LYS A 131 -7.60 5.27 -15.40
N GLN A 132 -6.76 4.32 -15.78
CA GLN A 132 -5.42 4.60 -16.29
C GLN A 132 -5.48 5.41 -17.58
N LEU A 133 -6.39 5.07 -18.50
CA LEU A 133 -6.60 5.83 -19.73
C LEU A 133 -7.09 7.26 -19.44
N ILE A 134 -8.08 7.42 -18.55
CA ILE A 134 -8.57 8.75 -18.13
C ILE A 134 -7.44 9.59 -17.53
N ALA A 135 -6.65 9.03 -16.61
CA ALA A 135 -5.55 9.75 -15.98
C ALA A 135 -4.47 10.20 -17.00
N MET A 136 -4.16 9.37 -17.99
CA MET A 136 -3.21 9.75 -19.05
C MET A 136 -3.76 10.89 -19.92
N LEU A 137 -5.06 10.85 -20.26
CA LEU A 137 -5.72 11.91 -21.02
C LEU A 137 -5.81 13.22 -20.24
N GLU A 138 -6.14 13.18 -18.94
CA GLU A 138 -6.21 14.37 -18.06
C GLU A 138 -4.85 15.06 -17.90
N ASN A 139 -3.77 14.27 -17.87
CA ASN A 139 -2.41 14.79 -17.77
C ASN A 139 -1.78 15.15 -19.13
N ASN A 140 -2.53 15.04 -20.24
CA ASN A 140 -2.04 15.22 -21.61
C ASN A 140 -0.79 14.37 -21.91
N GLU A 141 -0.72 13.17 -21.33
CA GLU A 141 0.39 12.25 -21.58
C GLU A 141 0.29 11.62 -22.97
N PHE A 142 1.43 11.42 -23.61
CA PHE A 142 1.49 10.76 -24.91
C PHE A 142 1.16 9.28 -24.79
N ILE A 143 0.11 8.84 -25.49
CA ILE A 143 -0.34 7.44 -25.51
C ILE A 143 0.07 6.81 -26.84
N THR A 144 0.87 5.75 -26.80
CA THR A 144 1.23 4.99 -28.01
C THR A 144 0.09 4.09 -28.47
N ALA A 145 0.00 3.81 -29.78
CA ALA A 145 -1.04 2.94 -30.34
C ALA A 145 -1.09 1.55 -29.67
N SER A 146 0.07 0.95 -29.36
CA SER A 146 0.14 -0.33 -28.65
C SER A 146 -0.34 -0.26 -27.20
N LYS A 147 -0.14 0.88 -26.53
CA LYS A 147 -0.61 1.09 -25.16
C LYS A 147 -2.11 1.38 -25.15
N LEU A 148 -2.59 2.12 -26.14
CA LEU A 148 -4.01 2.40 -26.35
C LEU A 148 -4.82 1.12 -26.59
N GLU A 149 -4.34 0.24 -27.48
CA GLU A 149 -5.00 -1.06 -27.74
C GLU A 149 -5.12 -1.92 -26.47
N SER A 150 -4.08 -1.95 -25.65
CA SER A 150 -4.10 -2.68 -24.37
C SER A 150 -5.11 -2.10 -23.38
N LEU A 151 -5.21 -0.77 -23.28
CA LEU A 151 -6.14 -0.11 -22.35
C LEU A 151 -7.60 -0.23 -22.82
N ILE A 152 -7.81 -0.15 -24.14
CA ILE A 152 -9.13 -0.26 -24.77
C ILE A 152 -9.66 -1.70 -24.72
N HIS A 153 -8.78 -2.72 -24.79
CA HIS A 153 -9.19 -4.12 -24.79
C HIS A 153 -10.00 -4.49 -23.54
N ASP A 154 -9.61 -3.91 -22.41
CA ASP A 154 -10.25 -4.14 -21.12
C ASP A 154 -11.41 -3.15 -20.85
N CYS A 155 -11.63 -2.15 -21.73
CA CYS A 155 -12.74 -1.21 -21.59
C CYS A 155 -14.01 -1.75 -22.25
N ASN A 156 -15.16 -1.59 -21.58
CA ASN A 156 -16.47 -1.97 -22.13
C ASN A 156 -17.00 -0.92 -23.15
N ILE A 157 -16.22 -0.65 -24.20
CA ILE A 157 -16.54 0.31 -25.26
C ILE A 157 -16.73 -0.39 -26.61
N THR A 158 -17.69 0.10 -27.40
CA THR A 158 -18.01 -0.40 -28.73
C THR A 158 -16.89 -0.14 -29.73
N ASP A 159 -16.79 -0.94 -30.78
CA ASP A 159 -15.75 -0.77 -31.80
C ASP A 159 -15.79 0.60 -32.50
N LEU A 160 -16.98 1.23 -32.56
CA LEU A 160 -17.14 2.60 -33.04
C LEU A 160 -16.44 3.61 -32.10
N GLN A 161 -16.62 3.48 -30.79
CA GLN A 161 -15.98 4.34 -29.80
C GLN A 161 -14.45 4.16 -29.76
N LYS A 162 -13.96 2.93 -30.01
CA LYS A 162 -12.51 2.69 -30.14
C LYS A 162 -11.91 3.47 -31.30
N GLN A 163 -12.61 3.52 -32.43
CA GLN A 163 -12.19 4.29 -33.60
C GLN A 163 -12.21 5.79 -33.30
N GLU A 164 -13.28 6.30 -32.70
CA GLU A 164 -13.38 7.71 -32.32
C GLU A 164 -12.31 8.12 -31.31
N LEU A 165 -12.04 7.28 -30.30
CA LEU A 165 -11.01 7.51 -29.30
C LEU A 165 -9.60 7.53 -29.90
N SER A 166 -9.32 6.61 -30.84
CA SER A 166 -8.04 6.60 -31.55
C SER A 166 -7.85 7.82 -32.44
N VAL A 167 -8.92 8.32 -33.07
CA VAL A 167 -8.86 9.55 -33.88
C VAL A 167 -8.60 10.75 -32.99
N ALA A 168 -9.36 10.92 -31.90
CA ALA A 168 -9.21 12.03 -30.96
C ALA A 168 -7.79 12.06 -30.34
N ILE A 169 -7.22 10.91 -29.96
CA ILE A 169 -5.85 10.84 -29.43
C ILE A 169 -4.80 11.18 -30.50
N ASN A 170 -4.96 10.70 -31.74
CA ASN A 170 -4.05 11.04 -32.84
C ASN A 170 -4.09 12.53 -33.20
N ASP A 171 -5.26 13.14 -33.10
CA ASP A 171 -5.47 14.57 -33.34
C ASP A 171 -5.12 15.44 -32.11
N LEU A 172 -4.62 14.83 -31.02
CA LEU A 172 -4.29 15.46 -29.74
C LEU A 172 -5.49 16.16 -29.07
N ASP A 173 -6.71 15.77 -29.43
CA ASP A 173 -7.96 16.24 -28.84
C ASP A 173 -8.31 15.38 -27.62
N TYR A 174 -7.54 15.57 -26.56
CA TYR A 174 -7.72 14.84 -25.29
C TYR A 174 -9.06 15.15 -24.62
N ALA A 175 -9.66 16.32 -24.91
CA ALA A 175 -10.95 16.72 -24.39
C ALA A 175 -12.08 15.88 -24.99
N GLU A 176 -12.06 15.67 -26.32
CA GLU A 176 -13.01 14.80 -27.00
C GLU A 176 -12.82 13.33 -26.60
N ALA A 177 -11.56 12.89 -26.45
CA ALA A 177 -11.23 11.56 -25.96
C ALA A 177 -11.82 11.27 -24.56
N LEU A 178 -11.73 12.24 -23.65
CA LEU A 178 -12.33 12.16 -22.31
C LEU A 178 -13.86 12.15 -22.36
N ASN A 179 -14.47 12.84 -23.31
CA ASN A 179 -15.92 12.86 -23.47
C ASN A 179 -16.45 11.49 -23.95
N ILE A 180 -15.75 10.86 -24.88
CA ILE A 180 -16.08 9.53 -25.43
C ILE A 180 -16.01 8.45 -24.33
N ILE A 181 -14.98 8.48 -23.49
CA ILE A 181 -14.79 7.47 -22.42
C ILE A 181 -15.71 7.68 -21.20
N ASN A 182 -16.07 8.93 -20.88
CA ASN A 182 -16.94 9.26 -19.75
C ASN A 182 -18.45 9.15 -20.05
N LYS A 183 -18.85 9.08 -21.33
CA LYS A 183 -20.28 9.00 -21.71
C LYS A 183 -20.97 7.71 -21.26
N HIS A 184 -20.23 6.74 -20.70
CA HIS A 184 -20.73 5.43 -20.29
C HIS A 184 -20.16 4.90 -18.96
N ALA A 185 -19.73 5.78 -18.04
CA ALA A 185 -19.53 5.40 -16.63
C ALA A 185 -20.86 5.30 -15.88
#